data_AF-A0A7S4HPF7-F1
#
_entry.id   AF-A0A7S4HPF7-F1
#
_cell.length_a   1.000
_cell.length_b   1.000
_cell.length_c   1.000
_cell.angle_alpha   90.00
_cell.angle_beta   90.00
_cell.angle_gamma   90.00
#
_symmetry.space_group_name_H-M   'P 1'
#
loop_
_entity.id
_entity.type
_entity.pdbx_description
1 polymer ?
#
loop_
_entity_poly.entity_id
_entity_poly.type
_entity_poly.pdbx_seq_one_letter_code
_entity_poly.pdbx_strand_id
1 'polypeptide(L)'
;PSDAGGGTIGGSSASVAALAAQANAARRQPRFEFAGIVESKSLGRVAEQLRRNASDPTRSRTVGLPTALAAGDKFLAVGTQRGVVLVFDLFEELRQQLGLRGAETQPSGVGVGPLGGVGSSGSDAVGGGKSGAVTSIDLSRGGDTLVAGYASGAVALWDVIRGVVLKAIPDAHPSPITSVRYISDRDRLSIVTVDAGGLVNKLTFSKVMLFNAYSVDTECLLDGTAGQILAMHVLPPFSSVKLPPPPAGSQITGGDSSLAGYHPSIRRLSLIALSSERSSFAVAVEPQVNVLHRWSRPGPEQM
;
A
#
# COMPACT_ATOMS: atom_id res chain seq x y z
N PRO A 1 -57.40 22.12 -60.37
CA PRO A 1 -56.26 21.16 -60.40
C PRO A 1 -55.00 21.86 -59.87
N SER A 2 -54.77 21.86 -58.54
CA SER A 2 -53.94 20.87 -57.82
C SER A 2 -52.53 20.79 -58.41
N ASP A 3 -51.42 21.08 -57.73
CA ASP A 3 -51.14 21.20 -56.30
C ASP A 3 -49.84 22.00 -56.13
N ALA A 4 -49.76 22.80 -55.07
CA ALA A 4 -48.53 23.45 -54.62
C ALA A 4 -47.85 22.56 -53.57
N GLY A 5 -46.67 22.01 -53.88
CA GLY A 5 -45.89 21.19 -52.97
C GLY A 5 -44.71 21.95 -52.37
N GLY A 6 -44.94 22.66 -51.27
CA GLY A 6 -43.88 23.17 -50.40
C GLY A 6 -43.29 22.03 -49.55
N GLY A 7 -42.03 21.69 -49.80
CA GLY A 7 -41.29 20.73 -48.98
C GLY A 7 -40.81 21.37 -47.68
N THR A 8 -41.51 21.10 -46.58
CA THR A 8 -41.07 21.40 -45.22
C THR A 8 -39.97 20.44 -44.79
N ILE A 9 -38.83 20.99 -44.37
CA ILE A 9 -37.75 20.27 -43.69
C ILE A 9 -38.29 19.87 -42.32
N GLY A 10 -38.73 18.62 -42.19
CA GLY A 10 -39.18 18.02 -40.95
C GLY A 10 -38.00 17.76 -40.01
N GLY A 11 -37.59 18.78 -39.26
CA GLY A 11 -36.76 18.61 -38.09
C GLY A 11 -37.50 17.75 -37.06
N SER A 12 -37.04 16.51 -36.87
CA SER A 12 -37.45 15.67 -35.75
C SER A 12 -37.03 16.37 -34.46
N SER A 13 -37.96 17.11 -33.84
CA SER A 13 -37.82 17.57 -32.47
C SER A 13 -37.99 16.36 -31.56
N ALA A 14 -36.93 15.56 -31.40
CA ALA A 14 -36.79 14.75 -30.20
C ALA A 14 -36.92 15.73 -29.04
N SER A 15 -38.04 15.66 -28.31
CA SER A 15 -38.33 16.62 -27.26
C SER A 15 -37.17 16.62 -26.27
N VAL A 16 -36.83 17.80 -25.74
CA VAL A 16 -35.82 17.92 -24.67
C VAL A 16 -36.15 16.97 -23.51
N ALA A 17 -37.42 16.61 -23.33
CA ALA A 17 -37.89 15.58 -22.40
C ALA A 17 -37.44 14.15 -22.77
N ALA A 18 -37.40 13.77 -24.05
CA ALA A 18 -36.91 12.46 -24.50
C ALA A 18 -35.38 12.32 -24.35
N LEU A 19 -34.63 13.39 -24.64
CA LEU A 19 -33.18 13.47 -24.39
C LEU A 19 -32.86 13.49 -22.88
N ALA A 20 -33.66 14.20 -22.07
CA ALA A 20 -33.55 14.18 -20.62
C ALA A 20 -33.93 12.81 -20.01
N ALA A 21 -34.89 12.09 -20.60
CA ALA A 21 -35.26 10.74 -20.20
C ALA A 21 -34.15 9.72 -20.54
N GLN A 22 -33.50 9.84 -21.69
CA GLN A 22 -32.31 9.03 -22.03
C GLN A 22 -31.09 9.39 -21.17
N ALA A 23 -30.89 10.66 -20.82
CA ALA A 23 -29.84 11.09 -19.90
C ALA A 23 -30.09 10.60 -18.46
N ASN A 24 -31.34 10.53 -18.01
CA ASN A 24 -31.71 9.94 -16.73
C ASN A 24 -31.64 8.40 -16.73
N ALA A 25 -31.90 7.73 -17.85
CA ALA A 25 -31.66 6.29 -18.01
C ALA A 25 -30.15 5.94 -18.09
N ALA A 26 -29.33 6.88 -18.56
CA ALA A 26 -27.86 6.76 -18.60
C ALA A 26 -27.16 7.21 -17.30
N ARG A 27 -27.88 7.84 -16.35
CA ARG A 27 -27.47 7.92 -14.95
C ARG A 27 -27.58 6.52 -14.33
N ARG A 28 -26.67 5.65 -14.76
CA ARG A 28 -26.28 4.49 -13.96
C ARG A 28 -25.86 5.07 -12.62
N GLN A 29 -26.70 4.88 -11.60
CA GLN A 29 -26.24 4.94 -10.22
C GLN A 29 -24.90 4.23 -10.17
N PRO A 30 -23.88 4.79 -9.49
CA PRO A 30 -22.62 4.10 -9.37
C PRO A 30 -22.94 2.68 -8.86
N ARG A 31 -22.65 1.66 -9.68
CA ARG A 31 -22.82 0.25 -9.33
C ARG A 31 -21.72 -0.17 -8.35
N PHE A 32 -21.53 0.61 -7.30
CA PHE A 32 -20.87 0.13 -6.10
C PHE A 32 -21.99 -0.49 -5.28
N GLU A 33 -22.15 -1.82 -5.36
CA GLU A 33 -22.87 -2.60 -4.34
C GLU A 33 -22.07 -2.57 -3.01
N PHE A 34 -21.71 -1.38 -2.53
CA PHE A 34 -21.12 -1.21 -1.22
C PHE A 34 -22.20 -0.62 -0.30
N ALA A 35 -23.11 -1.49 0.14
CA ALA A 35 -24.02 -1.21 1.24
C ALA A 35 -23.31 -1.51 2.57
N GLY A 36 -22.22 -0.79 2.85
CA GLY A 36 -21.52 -0.86 4.13
C GLY A 36 -21.84 0.36 4.97
N ILE A 37 -22.09 0.17 6.27
CA ILE A 37 -22.12 1.28 7.23
C ILE A 37 -20.67 1.63 7.55
N VAL A 38 -20.26 2.88 7.30
CA VAL A 38 -18.97 3.39 7.76
C VAL A 38 -19.14 3.81 9.22
N GLU A 39 -18.62 3.00 10.13
CA GLU A 39 -18.54 3.36 11.54
C GLU A 39 -17.27 4.16 11.80
N SER A 40 -17.41 5.35 12.39
CA SER A 40 -16.28 6.15 12.84
C SER A 40 -15.94 5.80 14.28
N LYS A 41 -14.77 5.19 14.50
CA LYS A 41 -14.24 4.91 15.84
C LYS A 41 -13.16 5.93 16.19
N SER A 42 -13.38 6.69 17.26
CA SER A 42 -12.35 7.57 17.82
C SER A 42 -11.36 6.78 18.66
N LEU A 43 -10.07 6.89 18.33
CA LEU A 43 -8.95 6.27 19.07
C LEU A 43 -8.36 7.29 20.05
N GLY A 44 -9.01 7.44 21.21
CA GLY A 44 -8.68 8.49 22.18
C GLY A 44 -7.29 8.37 22.80
N ARG A 45 -6.88 7.16 23.19
CA ARG A 45 -5.57 6.91 23.81
C ARG A 45 -4.44 7.05 22.81
N VAL A 46 -4.62 6.55 21.58
CA VAL A 46 -3.64 6.76 20.49
C VAL A 46 -3.47 8.25 20.22
N ALA A 47 -4.57 8.98 20.03
CA ALA A 47 -4.53 10.41 19.72
C ALA A 47 -3.85 11.21 20.85
N GLU A 48 -4.14 10.90 22.11
CA GLU A 48 -3.52 11.56 23.26
C GLU A 48 -2.02 11.28 23.36
N GLN A 49 -1.60 10.04 23.05
CA GLN A 49 -0.17 9.72 22.99
C GLN A 49 0.54 10.48 21.87
N LEU A 50 -0.06 10.59 20.68
CA LEU A 50 0.52 11.34 19.56
C LEU A 50 0.60 12.84 19.87
N ARG A 51 -0.42 13.43 20.51
CA ARG A 51 -0.39 14.83 20.95
C ARG A 51 0.72 15.06 21.98
N ARG A 52 0.87 14.18 22.97
CA ARG A 52 1.96 14.26 23.95
C ARG A 52 3.33 14.16 23.31
N ASN A 53 3.51 13.29 22.32
CA ASN A 53 4.77 13.19 21.58
C ASN A 53 5.08 14.46 20.79
N ALA A 54 4.07 15.17 20.31
CA ALA A 54 4.23 16.44 19.60
C ALA A 54 4.50 17.63 20.55
N SER A 55 3.84 17.67 21.72
CA SER A 55 3.89 18.80 22.65
C SER A 55 5.08 18.76 23.62
N ASP A 56 5.54 17.58 24.02
CA ASP A 56 6.70 17.44 24.89
C ASP A 56 7.99 17.72 24.10
N PRO A 57 8.77 18.78 24.43
CA PRO A 57 9.98 19.13 23.68
C PRO A 57 11.03 18.02 23.65
N THR A 58 11.05 17.14 24.66
CA THR A 58 11.99 16.02 24.73
C THR A 58 11.58 14.90 23.79
N ARG A 59 10.28 14.57 23.72
CA ARG A 59 9.74 13.53 22.83
C ARG A 59 9.57 14.00 21.40
N SER A 60 9.28 15.26 21.19
CA SER A 60 9.19 15.88 19.87
C SER A 60 10.54 15.81 19.14
N ARG A 61 11.65 15.84 19.90
CA ARG A 61 13.00 15.60 19.39
C ARG A 61 13.29 14.14 19.04
N THR A 62 12.64 13.17 19.68
CA THR A 62 12.94 11.74 19.49
C THR A 62 11.98 11.00 18.57
N VAL A 63 10.71 11.38 18.54
CA VAL A 63 9.63 10.73 17.76
C VAL A 63 9.10 11.69 16.69
N GLY A 64 8.80 12.93 17.07
CA GLY A 64 8.24 13.93 16.15
C GLY A 64 6.78 13.68 15.77
N LEU A 65 6.32 14.37 14.72
CA LEU A 65 4.92 14.33 14.27
C LEU A 65 4.58 13.05 13.50
N PRO A 66 3.32 12.58 13.54
CA PRO A 66 2.88 11.45 12.72
C PRO A 66 2.86 11.84 11.23
N THR A 67 3.36 10.95 10.37
CA THR A 67 3.52 11.18 8.92
C THR A 67 2.96 10.04 8.06
N ALA A 68 2.78 8.84 8.62
CA ALA A 68 2.20 7.70 7.93
C ALA A 68 1.35 6.86 8.89
N LEU A 69 0.38 6.12 8.36
CA LEU A 69 -0.52 5.26 9.13
C LEU A 69 -0.79 3.97 8.37
N ALA A 70 -0.75 2.84 9.06
CA ALA A 70 -1.26 1.56 8.57
C ALA A 70 -2.09 0.89 9.66
N ALA A 71 -3.22 0.30 9.30
CA ALA A 71 -4.08 -0.44 10.20
C ALA A 71 -4.19 -1.89 9.70
N GLY A 72 -4.01 -2.85 10.59
CA GLY A 72 -4.26 -4.27 10.34
C GLY A 72 -5.12 -4.88 11.44
N ASP A 73 -5.35 -6.18 11.36
CA ASP A 73 -6.30 -6.88 12.24
C ASP A 73 -5.84 -7.02 13.69
N LYS A 74 -4.55 -6.79 13.97
CA LYS A 74 -3.96 -6.88 15.32
C LYS A 74 -3.39 -5.55 15.82
N PHE A 75 -2.90 -4.73 14.89
CA PHE A 75 -2.08 -3.57 15.20
C PHE A 75 -2.44 -2.36 14.35
N LEU A 76 -2.19 -1.19 14.93
CA LEU A 76 -2.15 0.10 14.28
C LEU A 76 -0.71 0.61 14.31
N ALA A 77 -0.14 0.91 13.15
CA ALA A 77 1.22 1.42 13.03
C ALA A 77 1.22 2.88 12.59
N VAL A 78 1.95 3.73 13.30
CA VAL A 78 2.07 5.17 13.03
C VAL A 78 3.53 5.51 12.76
N GLY A 79 3.82 5.93 11.54
CA GLY A 79 5.13 6.44 11.13
C GLY A 79 5.27 7.90 11.51
N THR A 80 6.51 8.32 11.75
CA THR A 80 6.78 9.65 12.29
C THR A 80 7.89 10.38 11.54
N GLN A 81 7.92 11.71 11.72
CA GLN A 81 8.85 12.62 11.09
C GLN A 81 10.33 12.31 11.43
N ARG A 82 10.59 11.62 12.55
CA ARG A 82 11.95 11.25 12.98
C ARG A 82 12.33 9.81 12.65
N GLY A 83 11.61 9.14 11.74
CA GLY A 83 11.97 7.80 11.28
C GLY A 83 11.57 6.69 12.26
N VAL A 84 10.74 7.00 13.25
CA VAL A 84 10.21 6.04 14.23
C VAL A 84 8.83 5.56 13.78
N VAL A 85 8.54 4.27 13.98
CA VAL A 85 7.22 3.67 13.84
C VAL A 85 6.71 3.26 15.21
N LEU A 86 5.57 3.81 15.62
CA LEU A 86 4.86 3.44 16.83
C LEU A 86 3.84 2.35 16.48
N VAL A 87 3.88 1.22 17.18
CA VAL A 87 2.92 0.13 16.98
C VAL A 87 2.02 0.05 18.20
N PHE A 88 0.73 0.24 17.99
CA PHE A 88 -0.33 0.08 18.97
C PHE A 88 -1.11 -1.20 18.68
N ASP A 89 -1.69 -1.80 19.71
CA ASP A 89 -2.72 -2.81 19.49
C ASP A 89 -4.13 -2.19 19.36
N LEU A 90 -5.14 -3.04 19.19
CA LEU A 90 -6.54 -2.61 19.07
C LEU A 90 -7.17 -2.09 20.38
N PHE A 91 -6.49 -2.28 21.51
CA PHE A 91 -6.84 -1.68 22.82
C PHE A 91 -6.17 -0.32 23.03
N GLU A 92 -5.50 0.19 21.99
CA GLU A 92 -4.79 1.47 21.96
C GLU A 92 -3.58 1.52 22.91
N GLU A 93 -3.01 0.36 23.24
CA GLU A 93 -1.77 0.27 24.02
C GLU A 93 -0.55 0.28 23.09
N LEU A 94 0.43 1.13 23.40
CA LEU A 94 1.70 1.14 22.68
C LEU A 94 2.48 -0.16 22.98
N ARG A 95 2.63 -1.01 21.97
CA ARG A 95 3.32 -2.30 22.06
C ARG A 95 4.78 -2.21 21.67
N GLN A 96 5.11 -1.45 20.64
CA GLN A 96 6.49 -1.30 20.15
C GLN A 96 6.79 0.12 19.66
N GLN A 97 8.08 0.46 19.73
CA GLN A 97 8.67 1.64 19.08
C GLN A 97 9.83 1.20 18.20
N LEU A 98 9.59 1.11 16.90
CA LEU A 98 10.55 0.64 15.91
C LEU A 98 11.29 1.83 15.31
N GLY A 99 12.60 1.75 15.12
CA GLY A 99 13.36 2.85 14.51
C GLY A 99 14.70 2.38 13.98
N LEU A 100 15.06 2.85 12.79
CA LEU A 100 16.31 2.48 12.15
C LEU A 100 17.47 3.19 12.86
N ARG A 101 18.01 2.59 13.93
CA ARG A 101 19.27 3.03 14.53
C ARG A 101 20.38 2.76 13.54
N GLY A 102 21.29 3.74 13.38
CA GLY A 102 22.33 3.73 12.35
C GLY A 102 23.00 2.37 12.25
N ALA A 103 22.94 1.78 11.06
CA ALA A 103 23.79 0.65 10.70
C ALA A 103 25.24 1.13 10.72
N GLU A 104 25.89 1.05 11.88
CA GLU A 104 27.33 0.87 11.92
C GLU A 104 27.62 -0.60 11.68
N THR A 105 28.52 -0.81 10.73
CA THR A 105 29.13 -2.06 10.34
C THR A 105 29.86 -2.76 11.48
N GLN A 106 29.64 -4.09 11.56
CA GLN A 106 30.55 -5.19 11.99
C GLN A 106 30.69 -5.52 13.50
N PRO A 107 31.29 -6.67 13.90
CA PRO A 107 31.50 -7.99 13.28
C PRO A 107 31.06 -9.17 14.20
N SER A 108 31.37 -10.40 13.79
CA SER A 108 31.40 -11.64 14.56
C SER A 108 31.84 -11.51 16.04
N GLY A 109 31.16 -12.21 16.97
CA GLY A 109 31.79 -12.74 18.20
C GLY A 109 31.26 -12.24 19.56
N VAL A 110 30.61 -13.16 20.27
CA VAL A 110 30.61 -13.42 21.74
C VAL A 110 30.52 -12.25 22.73
N GLY A 111 29.47 -12.21 23.55
CA GLY A 111 29.44 -11.44 24.80
C GLY A 111 28.12 -11.58 25.58
N VAL A 112 28.22 -11.89 26.86
CA VAL A 112 27.21 -12.51 27.73
C VAL A 112 26.49 -11.47 28.62
N GLY A 113 25.17 -11.62 28.79
CA GLY A 113 24.47 -11.37 30.08
C GLY A 113 24.14 -9.93 30.54
N PRO A 114 23.21 -9.77 31.51
CA PRO A 114 22.38 -8.57 31.68
C PRO A 114 22.67 -7.73 32.95
N LEU A 115 22.33 -6.42 32.93
CA LEU A 115 21.85 -5.55 34.05
C LEU A 115 22.20 -4.07 33.77
N GLY A 116 21.33 -3.14 34.18
CA GLY A 116 21.26 -1.77 33.67
C GLY A 116 22.16 -0.70 34.30
N GLY A 117 21.99 0.53 33.79
CA GLY A 117 22.09 1.78 34.55
C GLY A 117 23.30 2.69 34.31
N VAL A 118 22.97 3.95 33.94
CA VAL A 118 23.72 5.22 34.12
C VAL A 118 24.79 5.56 33.07
N GLY A 119 24.66 6.77 32.53
CA GLY A 119 25.28 7.24 31.30
C GLY A 119 26.58 8.02 31.45
N SER A 120 27.10 8.46 30.31
CA SER A 120 28.08 9.55 30.24
C SER A 120 27.87 10.35 28.95
N SER A 121 27.80 11.66 29.18
CA SER A 121 27.73 12.76 28.23
C SER A 121 29.03 12.87 27.43
N GLY A 122 28.89 12.86 26.11
CA GLY A 122 29.88 13.29 25.14
C GLY A 122 29.14 13.54 23.84
N SER A 123 29.10 14.79 23.41
CA SER A 123 28.41 15.28 22.22
C SER A 123 28.82 14.51 20.97
N ASP A 124 27.96 13.60 20.51
CA ASP A 124 27.71 13.22 19.10
C ASP A 124 26.61 12.15 19.02
N ALA A 125 25.51 12.36 19.74
CA ALA A 125 24.31 11.54 19.60
C ALA A 125 23.58 11.89 18.28
N VAL A 126 24.09 11.38 17.15
CA VAL A 126 23.34 11.33 15.89
C VAL A 126 22.31 10.20 16.01
N GLY A 127 21.24 10.47 16.76
CA GLY A 127 20.13 9.56 16.96
C GLY A 127 19.29 9.39 15.69
N GLY A 128 18.78 8.17 15.44
CA GLY A 128 17.55 7.84 14.69
C GLY A 128 17.23 8.51 13.34
N GLY A 129 18.08 9.36 12.78
CA GLY A 129 17.72 10.38 11.79
C GLY A 129 18.40 10.24 10.43
N LYS A 130 19.23 9.20 10.22
CA LYS A 130 19.95 9.03 8.94
C LYS A 130 19.02 8.67 7.77
N SER A 131 17.88 8.01 8.01
CA SER A 131 16.90 7.71 6.95
C SER A 131 15.81 8.77 6.75
N GLY A 132 15.69 9.75 7.65
CA GLY A 132 14.62 10.76 7.61
C GLY A 132 13.24 10.23 8.02
N ALA A 133 12.19 11.00 7.70
CA ALA A 133 10.81 10.70 8.08
C ALA A 133 10.30 9.38 7.50
N VAL A 134 9.42 8.69 8.22
CA VAL A 134 8.66 7.57 7.67
C VAL A 134 7.57 8.13 6.77
N THR A 135 7.62 7.82 5.48
CA THR A 135 6.71 8.40 4.48
C THR A 135 5.61 7.42 4.06
N SER A 136 5.83 6.12 4.24
CA SER A 136 4.83 5.10 3.96
C SER A 136 5.02 3.88 4.86
N ILE A 137 3.93 3.23 5.25
CA ILE A 137 3.95 2.00 6.05
C ILE A 137 2.94 1.04 5.46
N ASP A 138 3.26 -0.25 5.54
CA ASP A 138 2.26 -1.30 5.40
C ASP A 138 2.48 -2.44 6.39
N LEU A 139 1.39 -3.11 6.77
CA LEU A 139 1.38 -4.27 7.66
C LEU A 139 1.10 -5.53 6.84
N SER A 140 1.75 -6.64 7.17
CA SER A 140 1.36 -7.93 6.57
C SER A 140 -0.03 -8.34 7.04
N ARG A 141 -0.67 -9.27 6.33
CA ARG A 141 -2.04 -9.72 6.65
C ARG A 141 -2.11 -10.35 8.04
N GLY A 142 -1.04 -11.04 8.45
CA GLY A 142 -0.92 -11.59 9.79
C GLY A 142 -0.60 -10.55 10.88
N GLY A 143 -0.14 -9.36 10.50
CA GLY A 143 0.33 -8.31 11.41
C GLY A 143 1.68 -8.60 12.08
N ASP A 144 2.33 -9.70 11.73
CA ASP A 144 3.58 -10.14 12.37
C ASP A 144 4.81 -9.41 11.79
N THR A 145 4.67 -8.86 10.59
CA THR A 145 5.72 -8.08 9.91
C THR A 145 5.21 -6.73 9.44
N LEU A 146 6.10 -5.74 9.41
CA LEU A 146 5.82 -4.38 8.97
C LEU A 146 6.91 -3.93 8.00
N VAL A 147 6.51 -3.21 6.96
CA VAL A 147 7.45 -2.50 6.09
C VAL A 147 7.26 -1.00 6.22
N ALA A 148 8.37 -0.28 6.23
CA ALA A 148 8.41 1.18 6.28
C ALA A 148 9.29 1.71 5.14
N GLY A 149 8.76 2.68 4.41
CA GLY A 149 9.48 3.51 3.46
C GLY A 149 9.86 4.84 4.09
N TYR A 150 11.02 5.36 3.71
CA TYR A 150 11.59 6.56 4.33
C TYR A 150 11.86 7.68 3.31
N ALA A 151 11.98 8.90 3.83
CA ALA A 151 12.31 10.10 3.05
C ALA A 151 13.69 10.04 2.37
N SER A 152 14.60 9.22 2.88
CA SER A 152 15.91 8.95 2.25
C SER A 152 15.84 8.06 1.01
N GLY A 153 14.71 7.41 0.72
CA GLY A 153 14.62 6.33 -0.27
C GLY A 153 14.92 4.93 0.31
N ALA A 154 15.26 4.86 1.60
CA ALA A 154 15.44 3.58 2.29
C ALA A 154 14.11 2.84 2.49
N VAL A 155 14.21 1.51 2.60
CA VAL A 155 13.11 0.60 2.99
C VAL A 155 13.59 -0.31 4.12
N ALA A 156 12.74 -0.51 5.13
CA ALA A 156 13.01 -1.44 6.22
C ALA A 156 11.85 -2.41 6.45
N LEU A 157 12.20 -3.69 6.61
CA LEU A 157 11.32 -4.77 7.02
C LEU A 157 11.58 -5.08 8.51
N TRP A 158 10.49 -5.16 9.28
CA TRP A 158 10.50 -5.33 10.72
C TRP A 158 9.70 -6.55 11.14
N ASP A 159 10.15 -7.20 12.21
CA ASP A 159 9.35 -8.11 13.01
C ASP A 159 8.61 -7.28 14.06
N VAL A 160 7.28 -7.25 13.94
CA VAL A 160 6.42 -6.40 14.78
C VAL A 160 6.37 -6.92 16.21
N ILE A 161 6.42 -8.24 16.40
CA ILE A 161 6.28 -8.85 17.73
C ILE A 161 7.57 -8.69 18.52
N ARG A 162 8.71 -8.98 17.89
CA ARG A 162 10.04 -8.93 18.51
C ARG A 162 10.63 -7.53 18.53
N GLY A 163 10.10 -6.60 17.73
CA GLY A 163 10.59 -5.24 17.63
C GLY A 163 11.97 -5.11 16.99
N VAL A 164 12.35 -6.05 16.12
CA VAL A 164 13.69 -6.10 15.50
C VAL A 164 13.64 -5.85 14.00
N VAL A 165 14.68 -5.22 13.45
CA VAL A 165 14.88 -5.09 12.00
C VAL A 165 15.18 -6.47 11.43
N LEU A 166 14.37 -6.94 10.49
CA LEU A 166 14.65 -8.15 9.72
C LEU A 166 15.54 -7.85 8.52
N LYS A 167 15.32 -6.71 7.87
CA LYS A 167 16.13 -6.22 6.75
C LYS A 167 16.04 -4.71 6.64
N ALA A 168 17.17 -4.06 6.40
CA ALA A 168 17.24 -2.67 5.97
C ALA A 168 17.88 -2.61 4.58
N ILE A 169 17.33 -1.74 3.72
CA ILE A 169 17.77 -1.51 2.35
C ILE A 169 17.93 0.02 2.22
N PRO A 170 19.11 0.58 2.56
CA PRO A 170 19.31 2.03 2.63
C PRO A 170 19.24 2.71 1.26
N ASP A 171 19.51 1.97 0.21
CA ASP A 171 19.65 2.38 -1.19
C ASP A 171 18.56 1.78 -2.09
N ALA A 172 17.37 1.48 -1.53
CA ALA A 172 16.27 0.89 -2.28
C ALA A 172 15.77 1.78 -3.42
N HIS A 173 15.79 3.10 -3.20
CA HIS A 173 15.39 4.11 -4.18
C HIS A 173 16.31 5.34 -4.09
N PRO A 174 16.54 6.06 -5.21
CA PRO A 174 17.31 7.30 -5.23
C PRO A 174 16.53 8.52 -4.71
N SER A 175 15.21 8.38 -4.54
CA SER A 175 14.29 9.45 -4.14
C SER A 175 13.42 9.01 -2.96
N PRO A 176 12.78 9.96 -2.23
CA PRO A 176 11.89 9.64 -1.12
C PRO A 176 10.82 8.63 -1.50
N ILE A 177 10.62 7.61 -0.67
CA ILE A 177 9.54 6.64 -0.86
C ILE A 177 8.20 7.34 -0.68
N THR A 178 7.26 7.15 -1.59
CA THR A 178 5.89 7.69 -1.52
C THR A 178 4.88 6.60 -1.17
N SER A 179 5.13 5.36 -1.59
CA SER A 179 4.25 4.23 -1.29
C SER A 179 5.04 2.94 -1.08
N VAL A 180 4.63 2.16 -0.08
CA VAL A 180 5.07 0.77 0.11
C VAL A 180 3.82 -0.07 0.35
N ARG A 181 3.66 -1.20 -0.35
CA ARG A 181 2.57 -2.15 -0.09
C ARG A 181 3.00 -3.60 -0.19
N TYR A 182 2.48 -4.43 0.69
CA TYR A 182 2.58 -5.88 0.59
C TYR A 182 1.80 -6.41 -0.60
N ILE A 183 2.45 -7.29 -1.36
CA ILE A 183 1.85 -8.05 -2.47
C ILE A 183 1.46 -9.45 -1.97
N SER A 184 2.41 -10.11 -1.31
CA SER A 184 2.30 -11.47 -0.82
C SER A 184 3.13 -11.61 0.45
N ASP A 185 2.64 -12.37 1.41
CA ASP A 185 3.27 -12.58 2.72
C ASP A 185 3.30 -14.05 3.17
N ARG A 186 2.78 -15.00 2.38
CA ARG A 186 2.65 -16.41 2.79
C ARG A 186 3.90 -17.25 2.54
N ASP A 187 4.27 -17.42 1.27
CA ASP A 187 5.41 -18.28 0.89
C ASP A 187 6.67 -17.47 0.54
N ARG A 188 6.46 -16.25 0.02
CA ARG A 188 7.51 -15.27 -0.30
C ARG A 188 6.98 -13.91 0.11
N LEU A 189 7.77 -13.18 0.90
CA LEU A 189 7.43 -11.83 1.29
C LEU A 189 7.82 -10.91 0.13
N SER A 190 6.83 -10.34 -0.54
CA SER A 190 7.02 -9.42 -1.67
C SER A 190 6.28 -8.12 -1.39
N ILE A 191 6.93 -7.00 -1.71
CA ILE A 191 6.33 -5.66 -1.63
C ILE A 191 6.54 -4.90 -2.95
N VAL A 192 5.65 -3.94 -3.23
CA VAL A 192 5.90 -2.90 -4.22
C VAL A 192 6.24 -1.61 -3.50
N THR A 193 7.25 -0.92 -4.01
CA THR A 193 7.69 0.39 -3.55
C THR A 193 7.66 1.38 -4.69
N VAL A 194 7.30 2.62 -4.37
CA VAL A 194 7.20 3.74 -5.29
C VAL A 194 7.97 4.90 -4.68
N ASP A 195 8.80 5.58 -5.47
CA ASP A 195 9.42 6.84 -5.05
C ASP A 195 8.83 8.08 -5.72
N ALA A 196 9.27 9.25 -5.26
CA ALA A 196 8.84 10.54 -5.78
C ALA A 196 9.29 10.80 -7.23
N GLY A 197 10.30 10.08 -7.74
CA GLY A 197 10.74 10.13 -9.13
C GLY A 197 9.86 9.30 -10.07
N GLY A 198 8.94 8.49 -9.53
CA GLY A 198 8.11 7.57 -10.29
C GLY A 198 8.75 6.20 -10.55
N LEU A 199 9.90 5.91 -9.92
CA LEU A 199 10.49 4.58 -9.94
C LEU A 199 9.60 3.64 -9.13
N VAL A 200 9.23 2.51 -9.73
CA VAL A 200 8.44 1.47 -9.09
C VAL A 200 9.25 0.19 -9.08
N ASN A 201 9.56 -0.31 -7.89
CA ASN A 201 10.29 -1.55 -7.70
C ASN A 201 9.41 -2.59 -6.99
N LYS A 202 9.61 -3.85 -7.33
CA LYS A 202 9.15 -4.98 -6.54
C LYS A 202 10.36 -5.56 -5.80
N LEU A 203 10.22 -5.67 -4.48
CA LEU A 203 11.24 -6.23 -3.61
C LEU A 203 10.73 -7.56 -3.07
N THR A 204 11.46 -8.64 -3.35
CA THR A 204 11.13 -9.97 -2.85
C THR A 204 12.18 -10.43 -1.85
N PHE A 205 11.74 -10.66 -0.62
CA PHE A 205 12.56 -11.07 0.51
C PHE A 205 12.54 -12.59 0.61
N SER A 206 13.73 -13.20 0.58
CA SER A 206 13.89 -14.65 0.76
C SER A 206 14.68 -14.91 2.04
N LYS A 207 14.11 -15.73 2.93
CA LYS A 207 14.75 -16.04 4.21
C LYS A 207 15.90 -17.02 3.98
N VAL A 208 17.12 -16.57 4.26
CA VAL A 208 18.33 -17.40 4.23
C VAL A 208 18.49 -18.06 5.58
N MET A 209 18.03 -19.32 5.68
CA MET A 209 17.95 -20.07 6.94
C MET A 209 19.29 -20.19 7.66
N LEU A 210 20.41 -20.26 6.93
CA LEU A 210 21.75 -20.45 7.50
C LEU A 210 22.22 -19.26 8.36
N PHE A 211 21.74 -18.04 8.08
CA PHE A 211 22.21 -16.82 8.74
C PHE A 211 21.10 -16.04 9.44
N ASN A 212 19.88 -16.59 9.48
CA ASN A 212 18.67 -15.90 9.96
C ASN A 212 18.54 -14.47 9.39
N ALA A 213 18.87 -14.31 8.11
CA ALA A 213 18.89 -13.05 7.39
C ALA A 213 17.99 -13.14 6.15
N TYR A 214 17.62 -11.98 5.59
CA TYR A 214 16.91 -11.92 4.32
C TYR A 214 17.84 -11.51 3.18
N SER A 215 17.84 -12.29 2.10
CA SER A 215 18.25 -11.80 0.79
C SER A 215 17.10 -11.04 0.16
N VAL A 216 17.43 -10.05 -0.67
CA VAL A 216 16.44 -9.21 -1.35
C VAL A 216 16.73 -9.25 -2.83
N ASP A 217 15.73 -9.64 -3.59
CA ASP A 217 15.70 -9.54 -5.04
C ASP A 217 14.89 -8.30 -5.42
N THR A 218 15.42 -7.46 -6.32
CA THR A 218 14.81 -6.19 -6.71
C THR A 218 14.50 -6.20 -8.20
N GLU A 219 13.22 -6.09 -8.54
CA GLU A 219 12.73 -6.08 -9.92
C GLU A 219 12.15 -4.69 -10.22
N CYS A 220 12.73 -3.98 -11.19
CA CYS A 220 12.22 -2.68 -11.63
C CYS A 220 10.96 -2.86 -12.48
N LEU A 221 9.82 -2.37 -12.01
CA LEU A 221 8.53 -2.42 -12.70
C LEU A 221 8.30 -1.20 -13.61
N LEU A 222 8.70 -0.01 -13.14
CA LEU A 222 8.70 1.24 -13.91
C LEU A 222 9.94 2.03 -13.53
N ASP A 223 10.61 2.62 -14.51
CA ASP A 223 11.89 3.34 -14.37
C ASP A 223 11.76 4.85 -14.08
N GLY A 224 10.54 5.34 -13.86
CA GLY A 224 10.24 6.76 -13.67
C GLY A 224 9.93 7.54 -14.96
N THR A 225 10.14 6.97 -16.15
CA THR A 225 9.83 7.66 -17.42
C THR A 225 8.34 7.96 -17.61
N ALA A 226 7.47 7.21 -16.93
CA ALA A 226 6.03 7.46 -16.88
C ALA A 226 5.66 8.76 -16.11
N GLY A 227 6.62 9.35 -15.38
CA GLY A 227 6.41 10.47 -14.47
C GLY A 227 5.99 10.02 -13.08
N GLN A 228 5.58 10.98 -12.25
CA GLN A 228 5.21 10.72 -10.86
C GLN A 228 4.01 9.77 -10.79
N ILE A 229 4.11 8.78 -9.90
CA ILE A 229 3.01 7.90 -9.55
C ILE A 229 2.23 8.55 -8.40
N LEU A 230 1.01 8.96 -8.70
CA LEU A 230 0.13 9.70 -7.79
C LEU A 230 -0.63 8.76 -6.85
N ALA A 231 -0.93 7.55 -7.30
CA ALA A 231 -1.60 6.55 -6.50
C ALA A 231 -1.18 5.14 -6.93
N MET A 232 -1.05 4.26 -5.94
CA MET A 232 -0.82 2.84 -6.16
C MET A 232 -1.62 2.03 -5.15
N HIS A 233 -2.24 0.96 -5.60
CA HIS A 233 -2.93 0.00 -4.74
C HIS A 233 -2.66 -1.43 -5.19
N VAL A 234 -2.36 -2.33 -4.25
CA VAL A 234 -2.32 -3.77 -4.50
C VAL A 234 -3.74 -4.31 -4.46
N LEU A 235 -4.21 -4.92 -5.54
CA LEU A 235 -5.58 -5.41 -5.61
C LEU A 235 -5.75 -6.65 -4.72
N PRO A 236 -6.93 -6.83 -4.09
CA PRO A 236 -7.20 -8.01 -3.29
C PRO A 236 -6.96 -9.30 -4.08
N PRO A 237 -6.36 -10.33 -3.46
CA PRO A 237 -6.10 -11.59 -4.14
C PRO A 237 -7.42 -12.23 -4.56
N PHE A 238 -7.40 -13.03 -5.63
CA PHE A 238 -8.62 -13.63 -6.18
C PHE A 238 -9.40 -14.46 -5.15
N SER A 239 -8.72 -15.08 -4.18
CA SER A 239 -9.36 -15.83 -3.09
C SER A 239 -10.28 -14.98 -2.19
N SER A 240 -10.18 -13.65 -2.25
CA SER A 240 -11.06 -12.73 -1.52
C SER A 240 -12.27 -12.26 -2.33
N VAL A 241 -12.32 -12.58 -3.63
CA VAL A 241 -13.41 -12.17 -4.51
C VAL A 241 -14.58 -13.14 -4.34
N LYS A 242 -15.74 -12.62 -3.93
CA LYS A 242 -16.99 -13.39 -3.88
C LYS A 242 -17.50 -13.56 -5.32
N LEU A 243 -17.35 -14.75 -5.87
CA LEU A 243 -17.83 -15.06 -7.21
C LEU A 243 -19.36 -15.20 -7.23
N PRO A 244 -20.03 -14.80 -8.33
CA PRO A 244 -21.44 -15.09 -8.52
C PRO A 244 -21.67 -16.61 -8.54
N PRO A 245 -22.84 -17.10 -8.11
CA PRO A 245 -23.15 -18.52 -8.13
C PRO A 245 -23.05 -19.07 -9.56
N PRO A 246 -22.57 -20.32 -9.74
CA PRO A 246 -22.51 -20.93 -11.06
C PRO A 246 -23.92 -21.03 -11.67
N PRO A 247 -24.05 -20.98 -13.01
CA PRO A 247 -25.34 -21.11 -13.67
C PRO A 247 -26.00 -22.44 -13.32
N ALA A 248 -27.32 -22.41 -13.11
CA ALA A 248 -28.12 -23.57 -12.73
C ALA A 248 -27.93 -24.71 -13.76
N GLY A 249 -27.43 -25.86 -13.30
CA GLY A 249 -27.16 -27.04 -14.14
C GLY A 249 -25.71 -27.55 -14.10
N SER A 250 -24.77 -26.80 -13.50
CA SER A 250 -23.41 -27.28 -13.27
C SER A 250 -23.37 -28.20 -12.04
N GLN A 251 -23.45 -29.52 -12.25
CA GLN A 251 -23.09 -30.49 -11.21
C GLN A 251 -21.57 -30.46 -11.03
N ILE A 252 -21.09 -29.97 -9.88
CA ILE A 252 -19.67 -30.02 -9.52
C ILE A 252 -19.55 -30.87 -8.26
N THR A 253 -18.95 -32.05 -8.41
CA THR A 253 -18.62 -32.98 -7.33
C THR A 253 -17.26 -32.62 -6.72
N GLY A 254 -17.28 -32.04 -5.51
CA GLY A 254 -16.12 -31.98 -4.60
C GLY A 254 -15.21 -30.74 -4.71
N GLY A 255 -15.02 -30.06 -3.57
CA GLY A 255 -14.03 -28.99 -3.33
C GLY A 255 -14.41 -27.60 -3.87
N ASP A 256 -14.28 -26.55 -3.04
CA ASP A 256 -14.48 -25.10 -3.33
C ASP A 256 -15.12 -24.79 -4.71
N SER A 257 -16.43 -25.01 -4.80
CA SER A 257 -17.22 -25.01 -6.03
C SER A 257 -17.27 -23.66 -6.76
N SER A 258 -16.83 -22.57 -6.14
CA SER A 258 -16.80 -21.23 -6.75
C SER A 258 -15.72 -21.07 -7.81
N LEU A 259 -14.67 -21.90 -7.79
CA LEU A 259 -13.48 -21.73 -8.62
C LEU A 259 -13.33 -22.80 -9.71
N ALA A 260 -14.26 -23.75 -9.77
CA ALA A 260 -14.33 -24.78 -10.79
C ALA A 260 -14.61 -24.14 -12.16
N GLY A 261 -13.56 -23.89 -12.95
CA GLY A 261 -13.64 -23.24 -14.25
C GLY A 261 -12.51 -22.24 -14.52
N TYR A 262 -11.81 -21.78 -13.48
CA TYR A 262 -10.64 -20.92 -13.64
C TYR A 262 -9.35 -21.74 -13.66
N HIS A 263 -8.38 -21.30 -14.48
CA HIS A 263 -7.06 -21.92 -14.49
C HIS A 263 -6.39 -21.75 -13.11
N PRO A 264 -5.75 -22.79 -12.54
CA PRO A 264 -5.18 -22.75 -11.18
C PRO A 264 -4.19 -21.61 -10.93
N SER A 265 -3.55 -21.09 -11.97
CA SER A 265 -2.63 -19.94 -11.88
C SER A 265 -3.31 -18.66 -11.37
N ILE A 266 -4.64 -18.52 -11.49
CA ILE A 266 -5.37 -17.34 -11.03
C ILE A 266 -5.20 -17.10 -9.52
N ARG A 267 -4.98 -18.17 -8.75
CA ARG A 267 -4.73 -18.10 -7.29
C ARG A 267 -3.35 -17.53 -6.95
N ARG A 268 -2.44 -17.48 -7.92
CA ARG A 268 -1.07 -16.95 -7.79
C ARG A 268 -0.91 -15.58 -8.45
N LEU A 269 -1.99 -15.02 -9.00
CA LEU A 269 -1.95 -13.69 -9.59
C LEU A 269 -1.97 -12.65 -8.49
N SER A 270 -0.94 -11.81 -8.51
CA SER A 270 -0.88 -10.59 -7.73
C SER A 270 -0.97 -9.41 -8.68
N LEU A 271 -1.94 -8.53 -8.44
CA LEU A 271 -2.22 -7.39 -9.32
C LEU A 271 -2.01 -6.09 -8.58
N ILE A 272 -1.48 -5.08 -9.27
CA ILE A 272 -1.42 -3.71 -8.78
C ILE A 272 -2.13 -2.77 -9.75
N ALA A 273 -2.78 -1.75 -9.21
CA ALA A 273 -3.26 -0.61 -9.95
C ALA A 273 -2.32 0.57 -9.66
N LEU A 274 -1.85 1.22 -10.73
CA LEU A 274 -0.95 2.38 -10.67
C LEU A 274 -1.61 3.54 -11.42
N SER A 275 -1.52 4.75 -10.89
CA SER A 275 -1.95 5.97 -11.56
C SER A 275 -0.80 6.96 -11.60
N SER A 276 -0.34 7.28 -12.79
CA SER A 276 0.64 8.34 -13.05
C SER A 276 -0.06 9.62 -13.49
N GLU A 277 0.69 10.72 -13.63
CA GLU A 277 0.16 11.97 -14.22
C GLU A 277 -0.42 11.79 -15.65
N ARG A 278 0.04 10.77 -16.38
CA ARG A 278 -0.26 10.58 -17.81
C ARG A 278 -1.20 9.41 -18.09
N SER A 279 -1.16 8.38 -17.26
CA SER A 279 -1.83 7.11 -17.52
C SER A 279 -2.09 6.32 -16.24
N SER A 280 -3.17 5.55 -16.23
CA SER A 280 -3.42 4.54 -15.22
C SER A 280 -3.15 3.15 -15.79
N PHE A 281 -2.66 2.24 -14.96
CA PHE A 281 -2.25 0.90 -15.35
C PHE A 281 -2.86 -0.14 -14.41
N ALA A 282 -3.26 -1.28 -14.97
CA ALA A 282 -3.45 -2.51 -14.22
C ALA A 282 -2.33 -3.46 -14.61
N VAL A 283 -1.53 -3.88 -13.63
CA VAL A 283 -0.30 -4.66 -13.85
C VAL A 283 -0.37 -5.93 -13.03
N ALA A 284 -0.17 -7.07 -13.68
CA ALA A 284 0.15 -8.31 -12.99
C ALA A 284 1.63 -8.28 -12.61
N VAL A 285 1.96 -8.52 -11.35
CA VAL A 285 3.34 -8.49 -10.83
C VAL A 285 3.87 -9.87 -10.43
N GLU A 286 2.96 -10.84 -10.27
CA GLU A 286 3.28 -12.25 -10.06
C GLU A 286 2.29 -13.10 -10.88
N PRO A 287 2.71 -14.26 -11.43
CA PRO A 287 4.07 -14.83 -11.37
C PRO A 287 5.09 -14.14 -12.29
N GLN A 288 4.61 -13.37 -13.27
CA GLN A 288 5.44 -12.58 -14.19
C GLN A 288 4.85 -11.17 -14.29
N VAL A 289 5.74 -10.20 -14.52
CA VAL A 289 5.33 -8.81 -14.72
C VAL A 289 4.69 -8.65 -16.09
N ASN A 290 3.44 -8.20 -16.13
CA ASN A 290 2.71 -7.94 -17.36
C ASN A 290 1.71 -6.78 -17.19
N VAL A 291 1.75 -5.80 -18.10
CA VAL A 291 0.77 -4.72 -18.14
C VAL A 291 -0.51 -5.25 -18.79
N LEU A 292 -1.55 -5.47 -17.99
CA LEU A 292 -2.82 -6.00 -18.45
C LEU A 292 -3.65 -4.93 -19.16
N HIS A 293 -3.61 -3.70 -18.64
CA HIS A 293 -4.36 -2.60 -19.21
C HIS A 293 -3.69 -1.27 -18.93
N ARG A 294 -3.84 -0.33 -19.88
CA ARG A 294 -3.42 1.06 -19.76
C ARG A 294 -4.57 1.97 -20.18
N TRP A 295 -4.98 2.85 -19.27
CA TRP A 295 -5.92 3.93 -19.55
C TRP A 295 -5.15 5.23 -19.70
N SER A 296 -5.35 5.92 -20.81
CA SER A 296 -4.87 7.29 -20.98
C SER A 296 -5.62 8.24 -20.06
N ARG A 297 -4.96 9.33 -19.64
CA ARG A 297 -5.63 10.43 -18.94
C ARG A 297 -6.83 10.92 -19.77
N PRO A 298 -8.03 11.11 -19.17
CA PRO A 298 -9.17 11.71 -19.86
C PRO A 298 -8.79 13.07 -20.45
N GLY A 299 -9.31 13.38 -21.63
CA GLY A 299 -9.09 14.69 -22.26
C GLY A 299 -9.72 15.83 -21.44
N PRO A 300 -9.33 17.10 -21.67
CA PRO A 300 -9.90 18.25 -20.97
C PRO A 300 -11.42 18.33 -21.07
N GLU A 301 -12.00 17.80 -22.14
CA GLU A 301 -13.45 17.80 -22.39
C GLU A 301 -14.23 16.76 -21.57
N GLN A 302 -13.54 15.85 -20.87
CA GLN A 302 -14.12 14.81 -20.03
C GLN A 302 -13.92 15.06 -18.52
N MET A 303 -13.29 16.19 -18.16
CA MET A 303 -13.07 16.63 -16.77
C MET A 303 -14.05 17.76 -16.42
#